data_AF-A0A2N3FR57-F1
#
_entry.id   AF-A0A2N3FR57-F1
#
_cell.length_a   1.000
_cell.length_b   1.000
_cell.length_c   1.000
_cell.angle_alpha   90.00
_cell.angle_beta   90.00
_cell.angle_gamma   90.00
#
_symmetry.space_group_name_H-M   'P 1'
#
loop_
_entity.id
_entity.type
_entity.pdbx_description
1 polymer ?
#
loop_
_entity_poly.entity_id
_entity_poly.type
_entity_poly.pdbx_seq_one_letter_code
_entity_poly.pdbx_strand_id
1 'polypeptide(L)'
;MSTPVSEDLARLAELTGGTPSAGRLWTLLWFSDRPLSLEELADRAGLAKSGASITLRRLVDARLARRLPTGTDRRSFYTVSDSPWAVVETWLRTSLVPELEILQRATGLGLAQAGADDNRVLIERFTAWRGFLTEAGRIVDRVLDEIPKEAGPGGGTPR
;
A
#
# COMPACT_ATOMS: atom_id res chain seq x y z
N MET A 1 19.80 10.84 10.85
CA MET A 1 18.85 11.27 11.90
C MET A 1 18.02 10.06 12.30
N SER A 2 18.28 9.46 13.48
CA SER A 2 17.33 8.51 14.10
C SER A 2 16.39 9.32 14.98
N THR A 3 15.30 9.79 14.39
CA THR A 3 14.19 10.36 15.14
C THR A 3 13.10 9.27 15.15
N PRO A 4 12.36 9.06 16.26
CA PRO A 4 11.28 8.06 16.32
C PRO A 4 10.33 8.09 15.11
N VAL A 5 10.08 9.29 14.56
CA VAL A 5 9.27 9.48 13.34
C VAL A 5 9.84 8.72 12.13
N SER A 6 11.16 8.69 11.93
CA SER A 6 11.80 7.95 10.84
C SER A 6 11.62 6.45 10.97
N GLU A 7 11.65 5.93 12.20
CA GLU A 7 11.45 4.50 12.48
C GLU A 7 10.00 4.10 12.22
N ASP A 8 9.05 4.91 12.66
CA ASP A 8 7.62 4.67 12.43
C ASP A 8 7.25 4.76 10.95
N LEU A 9 7.78 5.75 10.22
CA LEU A 9 7.58 5.85 8.77
C LEU A 9 8.19 4.67 8.03
N ALA A 10 9.41 4.25 8.40
CA ALA A 10 10.03 3.08 7.79
C ALA A 10 9.19 1.82 8.03
N ARG A 11 8.71 1.63 9.27
CA ARG A 11 7.85 0.52 9.65
C ARG A 11 6.52 0.53 8.89
N LEU A 12 5.91 1.69 8.69
CA LEU A 12 4.67 1.80 7.94
C LEU A 12 4.83 1.35 6.48
N ALA A 13 5.91 1.77 5.82
CA ALA A 13 6.22 1.32 4.46
C ALA A 13 6.57 -0.17 4.38
N GLU A 14 7.09 -0.77 5.46
CA GLU A 14 7.29 -2.21 5.56
C GLU A 14 5.97 -2.97 5.72
N LEU A 15 5.04 -2.47 6.55
CA LEU A 15 3.73 -3.09 6.81
C LEU A 15 2.86 -3.18 5.55
N THR A 16 3.03 -2.27 4.60
CA THR A 16 2.35 -2.32 3.29
C THR A 16 2.96 -3.38 2.33
N GLY A 17 3.59 -4.44 2.86
CA GLY A 17 4.21 -5.53 2.09
C GLY A 17 5.62 -5.22 1.58
N GLY A 18 6.30 -4.25 2.20
CA GLY A 18 7.58 -3.71 1.76
C GLY A 18 8.82 -4.44 2.29
N THR A 19 9.99 -3.96 1.88
CA THR A 19 11.29 -4.38 2.42
C THR A 19 11.87 -3.28 3.31
N PRO A 20 12.85 -3.55 4.18
CA PRO A 20 13.53 -2.49 4.92
C PRO A 20 14.15 -1.41 4.02
N SER A 21 14.51 -1.77 2.80
CA SER A 21 14.96 -0.81 1.78
C SER A 21 13.84 0.15 1.34
N ALA A 22 12.59 -0.30 1.29
CA ALA A 22 11.44 0.55 0.98
C ALA A 22 11.22 1.58 2.10
N GLY A 23 11.26 1.15 3.36
CA GLY A 23 11.18 2.05 4.51
C GLY A 23 12.26 3.12 4.52
N ARG A 24 13.52 2.74 4.26
CA ARG A 24 14.63 3.71 4.14
C ARG A 24 14.42 4.71 3.01
N LEU A 25 14.07 4.25 1.82
CA LEU A 25 13.86 5.14 0.66
C LEU A 25 12.68 6.08 0.87
N TRP A 26 11.57 5.59 1.41
CA TRP A 26 10.40 6.40 1.66
C TRP A 26 10.65 7.45 2.75
N THR A 27 11.35 7.08 3.83
CA THR A 27 11.79 8.02 4.87
C THR A 27 12.70 9.11 4.32
N LEU A 28 13.65 8.76 3.44
CA LEU A 28 14.50 9.75 2.77
C LEU A 28 13.67 10.75 1.95
N LEU A 29 12.63 10.29 1.25
CA LEU A 29 11.74 11.17 0.49
C LEU A 29 10.89 12.05 1.40
N TRP A 30 10.39 11.51 2.51
CA TRP A 30 9.54 12.23 3.46
C TRP A 30 10.22 13.44 4.08
N PHE A 31 11.50 13.32 4.41
CA PHE A 31 12.30 14.41 5.00
C PHE A 31 13.08 15.25 3.98
N SER A 32 12.91 14.98 2.69
CA SER A 32 13.55 15.78 1.64
C SER A 32 12.71 17.02 1.31
N ASP A 33 13.34 18.19 1.37
CA ASP A 33 12.75 19.47 0.97
C ASP A 33 12.64 19.65 -0.55
N ARG A 34 13.26 18.75 -1.31
CA ARG A 34 13.25 18.73 -2.78
C ARG A 34 13.07 17.31 -3.33
N PRO A 35 12.69 17.16 -4.60
CA PRO A 35 12.77 15.87 -5.27
C PRO A 35 14.20 15.32 -5.27
N LEU A 36 14.33 14.01 -5.09
CA LEU A 36 15.61 13.29 -5.10
C LEU A 36 15.72 12.42 -6.34
N SER A 37 16.91 12.39 -6.96
CA SER A 37 17.15 11.50 -8.10
C SER A 37 17.30 10.05 -7.64
N LEU A 38 17.09 9.09 -8.56
CA LEU A 38 17.33 7.67 -8.31
C LEU A 38 18.74 7.42 -7.76
N GLU A 39 19.74 8.09 -8.30
CA GLU A 39 21.14 7.99 -7.88
C GLU A 39 21.33 8.50 -6.44
N GLU A 40 20.80 9.69 -6.13
CA GLU A 40 20.88 10.25 -4.77
C GLU A 40 20.20 9.34 -3.74
N LEU A 41 19.06 8.76 -4.10
CA LEU A 41 18.33 7.83 -3.25
C LEU A 41 19.08 6.51 -3.07
N ALA A 42 19.66 5.96 -4.13
CA ALA A 42 20.46 4.74 -4.08
C ALA A 42 21.67 4.92 -3.16
N ASP A 43 22.41 6.01 -3.35
CA ASP A 43 23.61 6.33 -2.57
C ASP A 43 23.27 6.54 -1.09
N ARG A 44 22.27 7.37 -0.79
CA ARG A 44 21.85 7.65 0.61
C ARG A 44 21.26 6.44 1.32
N ALA A 45 20.58 5.54 0.60
CA ALA A 45 19.99 4.34 1.17
C ALA A 45 20.97 3.15 1.26
N GLY A 46 22.19 3.28 0.71
CA GLY A 46 23.18 2.22 0.63
C GLY A 46 22.74 1.06 -0.27
N LEU A 47 22.07 1.37 -1.38
CA LEU A 47 21.49 0.38 -2.30
C LEU A 47 22.19 0.43 -3.67
N ALA A 48 22.32 -0.71 -4.31
CA ALA A 48 22.62 -0.75 -5.74
C ALA A 48 21.49 -0.04 -6.53
N LYS A 49 21.86 0.68 -7.58
CA LYS A 49 20.91 1.46 -8.42
C LYS A 49 19.74 0.61 -8.95
N SER A 50 20.00 -0.63 -9.34
CA SER A 50 18.97 -1.58 -9.77
C SER A 50 17.97 -1.92 -8.65
N GLY A 51 18.47 -2.19 -7.45
CA GLY A 51 17.64 -2.47 -6.26
C GLY A 51 16.83 -1.25 -5.82
N ALA A 52 17.42 -0.06 -5.83
CA ALA A 52 16.72 1.18 -5.56
C ALA A 52 15.60 1.44 -6.57
N SER A 53 15.85 1.20 -7.87
CA SER A 53 14.87 1.37 -8.94
C SER A 53 13.65 0.43 -8.78
N ILE A 54 13.89 -0.85 -8.46
CA ILE A 54 12.82 -1.82 -8.19
C ILE A 54 12.00 -1.39 -6.98
N THR A 55 12.68 -0.98 -5.90
CA THR A 55 12.02 -0.60 -4.65
C THR A 55 11.20 0.68 -4.81
N LEU A 56 11.73 1.69 -5.50
CA LEU A 56 11.01 2.93 -5.82
C LEU A 56 9.80 2.67 -6.70
N ARG A 57 9.88 1.74 -7.66
CA ARG A 57 8.72 1.34 -8.46
C ARG A 57 7.61 0.80 -7.58
N ARG A 58 7.93 -0.09 -6.63
CA ARG A 58 6.94 -0.60 -5.66
C ARG A 58 6.33 0.51 -4.82
N LEU A 59 7.13 1.46 -4.35
CA LEU A 59 6.62 2.63 -3.61
C LEU A 59 5.69 3.50 -4.47
N VAL A 60 5.96 3.61 -5.78
CA VAL A 60 5.09 4.33 -6.72
C VAL A 60 3.80 3.56 -6.99
N ASP A 61 3.89 2.24 -7.20
CA ASP A 61 2.73 1.37 -7.42
C ASP A 61 1.80 1.38 -6.20
N ALA A 62 2.37 1.40 -4.98
CA ALA A 62 1.66 1.56 -3.71
C ALA A 62 1.20 3.01 -3.42
N ARG A 63 1.44 3.94 -4.35
CA ARG A 63 1.16 5.39 -4.20
C ARG A 63 1.85 6.07 -3.01
N LEU A 64 2.83 5.47 -2.37
CA LEU A 64 3.62 6.07 -1.28
C LEU A 64 4.62 7.12 -1.78
N ALA A 65 5.12 6.92 -3.00
CA ALA A 65 5.98 7.88 -3.70
C ALA A 65 5.38 8.20 -5.07
N ARG A 66 5.83 9.31 -5.66
CA ARG A 66 5.53 9.63 -7.06
C ARG A 66 6.81 9.96 -7.81
N ARG A 67 6.89 9.47 -9.04
CA ARG A 67 7.94 9.84 -9.99
C ARG A 67 7.54 11.13 -10.70
N LEU A 68 8.44 12.10 -10.76
CA LEU A 68 8.20 13.35 -11.48
C LEU A 68 8.36 13.14 -13.00
N PRO A 69 7.65 13.93 -13.83
CA PRO A 69 7.88 13.96 -15.25
C PRO A 69 9.35 14.26 -15.55
N THR A 70 9.94 13.52 -16.48
CA THR A 70 11.28 13.82 -17.00
C THR A 70 11.25 15.13 -17.76
N GLY A 71 11.93 16.14 -17.22
CA GLY A 71 12.20 17.40 -17.90
C GLY A 71 13.41 17.30 -18.83
N THR A 72 14.16 18.39 -18.94
CA THR A 72 15.44 18.43 -19.69
C THR A 72 16.54 17.57 -19.05
N ASP A 73 16.44 17.31 -17.75
CA ASP A 73 17.30 16.35 -17.05
C ASP A 73 16.85 14.91 -17.36
N ARG A 74 17.79 14.06 -17.80
CA ARG A 74 17.55 12.64 -18.11
C ARG A 74 17.38 11.78 -16.85
N ARG A 75 17.67 12.30 -15.66
CA ARG A 75 17.51 11.59 -14.40
C ARG A 75 16.04 11.43 -14.02
N SER A 76 15.76 10.36 -13.28
CA SER A 76 14.44 10.12 -12.70
C SER A 76 14.38 10.65 -11.29
N PHE A 77 13.45 11.58 -11.04
CA PHE A 77 13.25 12.19 -9.72
C PHE A 77 11.99 11.66 -9.06
N TYR A 78 12.04 11.58 -7.73
CA TYR A 78 10.97 11.08 -6.89
C TYR A 78 10.71 12.03 -5.73
N THR A 79 9.48 12.02 -5.25
CA THR A 79 9.03 12.72 -4.03
C THR A 79 7.93 11.89 -3.35
N VAL A 80 7.57 12.25 -2.12
CA VAL A 80 6.45 11.64 -1.40
C VAL A 80 5.14 11.97 -2.12
N SER A 81 4.18 11.04 -2.03
CA SER A 81 2.84 11.28 -2.53
C SER A 81 2.16 12.44 -1.77
N ASP A 82 1.52 13.33 -2.51
CA ASP A 82 0.68 14.41 -2.01
C ASP A 82 -0.79 13.98 -1.82
N SER A 83 -1.05 12.68 -2.00
CA SER A 83 -2.39 12.09 -2.13
C SER A 83 -2.62 10.98 -1.09
N PRO A 84 -2.89 11.33 0.19
CA PRO A 84 -3.11 10.33 1.23
C PRO A 84 -4.30 9.41 0.95
N TRP A 85 -5.36 9.92 0.31
CA TRP A 85 -6.53 9.09 0.01
C TRP A 85 -6.23 8.07 -1.08
N ALA A 86 -5.40 8.42 -2.08
CA ALA A 86 -4.97 7.44 -3.08
C ALA A 86 -4.09 6.33 -2.49
N VAL A 87 -3.28 6.64 -1.46
CA VAL A 87 -2.53 5.61 -0.71
C VAL A 87 -3.49 4.64 -0.04
N VAL A 88 -4.48 5.15 0.69
CA VAL A 88 -5.49 4.34 1.38
C VAL A 88 -6.30 3.52 0.39
N GLU A 89 -6.81 4.12 -0.68
CA GLU A 89 -7.57 3.42 -1.71
C GLU A 89 -6.75 2.30 -2.35
N THR A 90 -5.48 2.59 -2.69
CA THR A 90 -4.59 1.59 -3.29
C THR A 90 -4.41 0.42 -2.34
N TRP A 91 -4.08 0.67 -1.07
CA TRP A 91 -3.92 -0.39 -0.07
C TRP A 91 -5.20 -1.22 0.12
N LEU A 92 -6.37 -0.58 0.21
CA LEU A 92 -7.64 -1.29 0.32
C LEU A 92 -7.86 -2.22 -0.88
N ARG A 93 -7.63 -1.72 -2.10
CA ARG A 93 -7.86 -2.48 -3.34
C ARG A 93 -6.83 -3.57 -3.60
N THR A 94 -5.57 -3.35 -3.24
CA THR A 94 -4.47 -4.29 -3.56
C THR A 94 -4.19 -5.28 -2.44
N SER A 95 -4.63 -5.01 -1.22
CA SER A 95 -4.35 -5.84 -0.05
C SER A 95 -5.65 -6.31 0.62
N LEU A 96 -6.42 -5.40 1.22
CA LEU A 96 -7.55 -5.81 2.06
C LEU A 96 -8.68 -6.51 1.28
N VAL A 97 -9.09 -5.96 0.13
CA VAL A 97 -10.17 -6.53 -0.69
C VAL A 97 -9.80 -7.94 -1.18
N PRO A 98 -8.63 -8.17 -1.81
CA PRO A 98 -8.21 -9.52 -2.19
C PRO A 98 -8.16 -10.51 -1.02
N GLU A 99 -7.67 -10.08 0.16
CA GLU A 99 -7.64 -10.93 1.35
C GLU A 99 -9.05 -11.35 1.79
N LEU A 100 -10.00 -10.41 1.81
CA LEU A 100 -11.40 -10.71 2.13
C LEU A 100 -12.03 -11.66 1.11
N GLU A 101 -11.79 -11.46 -0.19
CA GLU A 101 -12.31 -12.36 -1.24
C GLU A 101 -11.76 -13.78 -1.12
N ILE A 102 -10.46 -13.93 -0.81
CA ILE A 102 -9.83 -15.23 -0.56
C ILE A 102 -10.48 -15.92 0.64
N LEU A 103 -10.66 -15.18 1.74
CA LEU A 103 -11.29 -15.72 2.95
C LEU A 103 -12.77 -16.09 2.73
N GLN A 104 -13.53 -15.27 2.00
CA GLN A 104 -14.92 -15.56 1.64
C GLN A 104 -15.02 -16.84 0.82
N ARG A 105 -14.15 -17.00 -0.19
CA ARG A 105 -14.08 -18.20 -1.02
C ARG A 105 -13.74 -19.43 -0.19
N ALA A 106 -12.69 -19.36 0.62
CA ALA A 106 -12.26 -20.46 1.48
C ALA A 106 -13.35 -20.86 2.48
N THR A 107 -14.04 -19.89 3.07
CA THR A 107 -15.15 -20.13 4.01
C THR A 107 -16.34 -20.79 3.31
N GLY A 108 -16.67 -20.36 2.08
CA GLY A 108 -17.74 -20.97 1.29
C GLY A 108 -17.45 -22.43 0.95
N LEU A 109 -16.23 -22.73 0.51
CA LEU A 109 -15.77 -24.10 0.23
C LEU A 109 -15.75 -24.96 1.50
N GLY A 110 -15.23 -24.43 2.60
CA GLY A 110 -15.18 -25.11 3.89
C GLY A 110 -16.57 -25.44 4.43
N LEU A 111 -17.54 -24.54 4.27
CA LEU A 111 -18.92 -24.79 4.66
C LEU A 111 -19.57 -25.91 3.83
N ALA A 112 -19.33 -25.93 2.51
CA ALA A 112 -19.85 -26.97 1.63
C ALA A 112 -19.29 -28.35 2.00
N GLN A 113 -17.98 -28.43 2.24
CA GLN A 113 -17.32 -29.65 2.68
C GLN A 113 -17.84 -30.12 4.05
N ALA A 114 -17.94 -29.21 5.02
CA ALA A 114 -18.47 -29.53 6.35
C ALA A 114 -19.92 -30.04 6.30
N GLY A 115 -20.73 -29.52 5.37
CA GLY A 115 -22.08 -30.02 5.10
C GLY A 115 -22.09 -31.43 4.52
N ALA A 116 -21.19 -31.74 3.59
CA ALA A 116 -21.05 -33.09 3.01
C ALA A 116 -20.60 -34.13 4.06
N ASP A 117 -19.76 -33.72 5.01
CA ASP A 117 -19.23 -34.56 6.07
C ASP A 117 -20.12 -34.62 7.33
N ASP A 118 -21.27 -33.93 7.33
CA ASP A 118 -22.16 -33.74 8.51
C ASP A 118 -21.42 -33.25 9.78
N ASN A 119 -20.39 -32.42 9.58
CA ASN A 119 -19.56 -31.93 10.68
C ASN A 119 -20.16 -30.65 11.28
N ARG A 120 -21.08 -30.82 12.22
CA ARG A 120 -21.79 -29.71 12.88
C ARG A 120 -20.87 -28.60 13.42
N VAL A 121 -19.73 -28.93 14.04
CA VAL A 121 -18.80 -27.94 14.60
C VAL A 121 -18.21 -27.06 13.50
N LEU A 122 -17.83 -27.66 12.36
CA LEU A 122 -17.29 -26.91 11.24
C LEU A 122 -18.37 -26.12 10.50
N ILE A 123 -19.59 -26.66 10.38
CA ILE A 123 -20.74 -25.94 9.83
C ILE A 123 -21.01 -24.66 10.62
N GLU A 124 -21.08 -24.76 11.95
CA GLU A 124 -21.30 -23.61 12.83
C GLU A 124 -20.17 -22.58 12.70
N ARG A 125 -18.91 -23.03 12.70
CA ARG A 125 -17.74 -22.15 12.54
C ARG A 125 -17.74 -21.42 11.20
N PHE A 126 -17.85 -22.13 10.08
CA PHE A 126 -17.82 -21.51 8.76
C PHE A 126 -19.05 -20.62 8.51
N THR A 127 -20.21 -20.96 9.10
CA THR A 127 -21.39 -20.09 9.03
C THR A 127 -21.16 -18.76 9.75
N ALA A 128 -20.59 -18.79 10.96
CA ALA A 128 -20.26 -17.58 11.71
C ALA A 128 -19.25 -16.70 10.95
N TRP A 129 -18.16 -17.30 10.46
CA TRP A 129 -17.15 -16.60 9.65
C TRP A 129 -17.72 -16.01 8.36
N ARG A 130 -18.61 -16.75 7.66
CA ARG A 130 -19.26 -16.25 6.44
C ARG A 130 -20.11 -15.02 6.74
N GLY A 131 -20.85 -15.02 7.84
CA GLY A 131 -21.64 -13.87 8.29
C GLY A 131 -20.76 -12.64 8.52
N PHE A 132 -19.69 -12.79 9.31
CA PHE A 132 -18.72 -11.73 9.55
C PHE A 132 -18.10 -11.19 8.25
N LEU A 133 -17.58 -12.08 7.38
CA LEU A 133 -16.92 -11.69 6.13
C LEU A 133 -17.86 -11.02 5.12
N THR A 134 -19.15 -11.35 5.16
CA THR A 134 -20.16 -10.67 4.34
C THR A 134 -20.32 -9.21 4.80
N GLU A 135 -20.41 -8.99 6.11
CA GLU A 135 -20.57 -7.64 6.64
C GLU A 135 -19.28 -6.81 6.51
N ALA A 136 -18.12 -7.43 6.76
CA ALA A 136 -16.83 -6.80 6.53
C ALA A 136 -16.68 -6.32 5.07
N GLY A 137 -17.07 -7.14 4.09
CA GLY A 137 -17.07 -6.75 2.68
C GLY A 137 -17.91 -5.50 2.41
N ARG A 138 -19.15 -5.46 2.93
CA ARG A 138 -20.03 -4.29 2.76
C ARG A 138 -19.47 -3.01 3.38
N ILE A 139 -18.81 -3.12 4.52
CA ILE A 139 -18.17 -1.97 5.16
C ILE A 139 -17.03 -1.46 4.29
N VAL A 140 -16.18 -2.36 3.77
CA VAL A 140 -15.09 -1.99 2.87
C VAL A 140 -15.60 -1.35 1.58
N ASP A 141 -16.67 -1.90 0.99
CA ASP A 141 -17.30 -1.32 -0.21
C ASP A 141 -17.79 0.11 0.07
N ARG A 142 -18.47 0.32 1.21
CA ARG A 142 -18.93 1.66 1.62
C ARG A 142 -17.75 2.64 1.81
N VAL A 143 -16.69 2.19 2.47
CA VAL A 143 -15.48 3.01 2.64
C VAL A 143 -14.91 3.38 1.27
N LEU A 144 -14.78 2.43 0.35
CA LEU A 144 -14.28 2.67 -1.00
C LEU A 144 -15.15 3.65 -1.80
N ASP A 145 -16.47 3.58 -1.64
CA ASP A 145 -17.42 4.50 -2.29
C ASP A 145 -17.36 5.93 -1.71
N GLU A 146 -17.02 6.04 -0.41
CA GLU A 146 -16.90 7.31 0.30
C GLU A 146 -15.51 7.96 0.18
N ILE A 147 -14.49 7.23 -0.31
CA ILE A 147 -13.16 7.81 -0.53
C ILE A 147 -13.28 9.00 -1.48
N PRO A 148 -12.80 10.19 -1.07
CA PRO A 148 -12.77 11.34 -1.94
C PRO A 148 -11.99 11.00 -3.21
N LYS A 149 -12.65 11.13 -4.37
CA LYS A 149 -11.94 11.14 -5.65
C LYS A 149 -11.06 12.36 -5.64
N GLU A 150 -9.78 12.18 -5.35
CA GLU A 150 -8.87 13.31 -5.33
C GLU A 150 -8.92 14.04 -6.68
N ALA A 151 -9.15 15.35 -6.64
CA ALA A 151 -8.91 16.18 -7.80
C ALA A 151 -7.43 16.00 -8.16
N GLY A 152 -7.15 15.57 -9.39
CA GLY A 152 -5.80 15.21 -9.84
C GLY A 152 -4.75 16.31 -9.59
N PRO A 153 -3.45 15.99 -9.74
CA PRO A 153 -2.36 16.85 -9.33
C PRO A 153 -2.37 18.16 -10.13
N GLY A 154 -2.82 19.25 -9.50
CA GLY A 154 -2.94 20.56 -10.15
C GLY A 154 -3.35 21.74 -9.26
N GLY A 155 -3.41 21.56 -7.93
CA GLY A 155 -3.91 22.57 -7.00
C GLY A 155 -2.84 23.29 -6.18
N GLY A 156 -1.74 23.74 -6.79
CA GLY A 156 -0.76 24.53 -6.06
C GLY A 156 0.62 24.53 -6.70
N THR A 157 0.84 25.43 -7.65
CA THR A 157 2.19 25.95 -7.90
C THR A 157 2.67 26.65 -6.62
N PRO A 158 3.80 26.27 -6.02
CA PRO A 158 4.46 27.13 -5.04
C PRO A 158 4.89 28.40 -5.78
N ARG A 159 4.41 29.55 -5.28
CA ARG A 159 4.98 30.85 -5.63
C ARG A 159 6.34 31.03 -4.95
#